data_AF-E6UA78-F1
#
_entry.id   AF-E6UA78-F1
#
_cell.length_a   1.000
_cell.length_b   1.000
_cell.length_c   1.000
_cell.angle_alpha   90.00
_cell.angle_beta   90.00
_cell.angle_gamma   90.00
#
_symmetry.space_group_name_H-M   'P 1'
#
loop_
_entity.id
_entity.type
_entity.pdbx_description
1 polymer ?
#
loop_
_entity_poly.entity_id
_entity_poly.type
_entity_poly.pdbx_seq_one_letter_code
_entity_poly.pdbx_strand_id
1 'polypeptide(L)'
;MFIGDVNYPCDFGFFIERIPEWEDDTIKNGFMFMMMNSELYPQNVRTTTLSTELYDLLAENSALKKPVIDKEIYRSDSETLFTTMAERTHGKDYDALYDLSFFIPFQEITDEGWNIFIISDGDNIKIMSGRWQDEKLLYHDEIEISAKKYFDTIAELEKFYDAF
;
A
#
# COMPACT_ATOMS: atom_id res chain seq x y z
N MET A 1 8.70 -6.85 -13.72
CA MET A 1 8.57 -5.43 -14.16
C MET A 1 8.69 -4.50 -12.95
N PHE A 2 9.26 -3.31 -13.11
CA PHE A 2 9.21 -2.27 -12.07
C PHE A 2 8.34 -1.10 -12.56
N ILE A 3 7.45 -0.61 -11.68
CA ILE A 3 6.50 0.48 -11.93
C ILE A 3 6.71 1.55 -10.86
N GLY A 4 6.93 2.81 -11.22
CA GLY A 4 7.24 3.89 -10.26
C GLY A 4 8.60 4.53 -10.47
N ASP A 5 9.23 5.03 -9.40
CA ASP A 5 10.48 5.78 -9.54
C ASP A 5 11.66 4.91 -9.95
N VAL A 6 12.12 5.07 -11.19
CA VAL A 6 13.29 4.34 -11.71
C VAL A 6 14.62 5.02 -11.38
N ASN A 7 14.61 6.20 -10.76
CA ASN A 7 15.83 6.88 -10.34
C ASN A 7 16.25 6.36 -8.96
N TYR A 8 17.57 6.26 -8.75
CA TYR A 8 18.12 5.86 -7.46
C TYR A 8 18.47 7.10 -6.61
N PRO A 9 18.08 7.15 -5.32
CA PRO A 9 17.26 6.16 -4.61
C PRO A 9 15.81 6.16 -5.09
N CYS A 10 15.20 4.97 -5.16
CA CYS A 10 13.80 4.83 -5.54
C CYS A 10 12.92 5.04 -4.29
N ASP A 11 12.09 6.06 -4.37
CA ASP A 11 11.21 6.50 -3.30
C ASP A 11 9.98 5.58 -3.16
N PHE A 12 9.28 5.33 -4.27
CA PHE A 12 8.02 4.59 -4.28
C PHE A 12 7.78 3.88 -5.61
N GLY A 13 7.24 2.68 -5.55
CA GLY A 13 6.88 1.91 -6.74
C GLY A 13 6.43 0.49 -6.41
N PHE A 14 6.31 -0.33 -7.45
CA PHE A 14 5.94 -1.73 -7.37
C PHE A 14 6.91 -2.57 -8.20
N PHE A 15 7.38 -3.67 -7.61
CA PHE A 15 8.05 -4.73 -8.35
C PHE A 15 7.05 -5.87 -8.56
N ILE A 16 6.64 -6.09 -9.80
CA ILE A 16 5.55 -6.99 -10.14
C ILE A 16 5.93 -7.88 -11.31
N GLU A 17 5.67 -9.18 -11.20
CA GLU A 17 5.96 -10.14 -12.27
C GLU A 17 4.91 -11.23 -12.26
N ARG A 18 4.40 -11.57 -13.45
CA ARG A 18 3.57 -12.74 -13.68
C ARG A 18 4.46 -13.97 -13.84
N ILE A 19 4.04 -15.09 -13.26
CA ILE A 19 4.74 -16.38 -13.41
C ILE A 19 3.80 -17.33 -14.14
N PRO A 20 3.90 -17.47 -15.49
CA PRO A 20 2.95 -18.23 -16.30
C PRO A 20 2.71 -19.66 -15.80
N GLU A 21 3.73 -20.30 -15.22
CA GLU A 21 3.65 -21.65 -14.66
C GLU A 21 2.75 -21.74 -13.41
N TRP A 22 2.40 -20.61 -12.80
CA TRP A 22 1.50 -20.52 -11.65
C TRP A 22 0.10 -20.07 -12.04
N GLU A 23 -0.14 -19.74 -13.31
CA GLU A 23 -1.41 -19.18 -13.78
C GLU A 23 -2.34 -20.24 -14.37
N ASP A 24 -3.62 -19.87 -14.46
CA ASP A 24 -4.58 -20.52 -15.36
C ASP A 24 -5.28 -19.47 -16.25
N ASP A 25 -6.29 -19.90 -17.00
CA ASP A 25 -7.04 -19.04 -17.91
C ASP A 25 -7.76 -17.88 -17.20
N THR A 26 -8.02 -18.01 -15.90
CA THR A 26 -8.82 -17.10 -15.09
C THR A 26 -8.02 -16.36 -14.01
N ILE A 27 -7.00 -17.01 -13.46
CA ILE A 27 -6.24 -16.51 -12.32
C ILE A 27 -4.81 -16.19 -12.77
N LYS A 28 -4.41 -14.93 -12.58
CA LYS A 28 -3.04 -14.48 -12.86
C LYS A 28 -2.27 -14.42 -11.56
N ASN A 29 -1.16 -15.14 -11.51
CA ASN A 29 -0.35 -15.38 -10.32
C ASN A 29 1.09 -14.97 -10.58
N GLY A 30 1.79 -14.60 -9.52
CA GLY A 30 3.20 -14.27 -9.60
C GLY A 30 3.70 -13.73 -8.28
N PHE A 31 4.51 -12.68 -8.34
CA PHE A 31 4.94 -11.94 -7.15
C PHE A 31 4.69 -10.45 -7.35
N MET A 32 4.37 -9.78 -6.25
CA MET A 32 4.24 -8.33 -6.21
C MET A 32 4.84 -7.83 -4.91
N PHE A 33 5.59 -6.73 -5.01
CA PHE A 33 6.13 -5.99 -3.89
C PHE A 33 5.78 -4.52 -4.06
N MET A 34 5.43 -3.86 -2.97
CA MET A 34 5.43 -2.41 -2.87
C MET A 34 6.80 -1.96 -2.36
N MET A 35 7.38 -0.93 -2.97
CA MET A 35 8.61 -0.31 -2.53
C MET A 35 8.31 1.03 -1.83
N MET A 36 8.94 1.26 -0.70
CA MET A 36 8.92 2.54 0.02
C MET A 36 10.32 2.79 0.60
N ASN A 37 10.92 3.96 0.36
CA ASN A 37 12.27 4.30 0.85
C ASN A 37 13.33 3.21 0.56
N SER A 38 13.28 2.60 -0.64
CA SER A 38 14.14 1.47 -1.05
C SER A 38 13.97 0.16 -0.25
N GLU A 39 12.95 0.05 0.62
CA GLU A 39 12.54 -1.17 1.30
C GLU A 39 11.36 -1.82 0.57
N LEU A 40 11.30 -3.16 0.54
CA LEU A 40 10.29 -3.94 -0.16
C LEU A 40 9.29 -4.56 0.82
N TYR A 41 8.01 -4.48 0.49
CA TYR A 41 6.92 -5.08 1.24
C TYR A 41 6.09 -5.99 0.32
N PRO A 42 5.85 -7.27 0.66
CA PRO A 42 6.39 -7.98 1.82
C PRO A 42 7.94 -8.13 1.76
N GLN A 43 8.58 -8.39 2.89
CA GLN A 43 10.03 -8.59 2.99
C GLN A 43 10.47 -9.96 2.44
N ASN A 44 9.54 -10.92 2.43
CA ASN A 44 9.76 -12.24 1.89
C ASN A 44 8.98 -12.43 0.58
N VAL A 45 9.56 -13.20 -0.34
CA VAL A 45 8.87 -13.60 -1.57
C VAL A 45 7.66 -14.47 -1.21
N ARG A 46 6.48 -14.05 -1.69
CA ARG A 46 5.21 -14.75 -1.53
C ARG A 46 4.50 -14.81 -2.87
N THR A 47 3.70 -15.84 -3.08
CA THR A 47 2.83 -15.92 -4.27
C THR A 47 1.71 -14.92 -4.10
N THR A 48 1.57 -14.00 -5.03
CA THR A 48 0.46 -13.05 -5.08
C THR A 48 -0.53 -13.51 -6.15
N THR A 49 -1.81 -13.58 -5.79
CA THR A 49 -2.90 -13.74 -6.77
C THR A 49 -3.19 -12.40 -7.43
N LEU A 50 -2.33 -12.01 -8.38
CA LEU A 50 -2.29 -10.68 -8.99
C LEU A 50 -3.65 -10.22 -9.53
N SER A 51 -4.44 -11.12 -10.13
CA SER A 51 -5.76 -10.76 -10.67
C SER A 51 -6.75 -10.30 -9.61
N THR A 52 -6.66 -10.85 -8.39
CA THR A 52 -7.49 -10.47 -7.25
C THR A 52 -6.88 -9.30 -6.50
N GLU A 53 -5.57 -9.37 -6.23
CA GLU A 53 -4.83 -8.33 -5.49
C GLU A 53 -4.94 -6.96 -6.19
N LEU A 54 -4.69 -6.91 -7.50
CA LEU A 54 -4.79 -5.65 -8.25
C LEU A 54 -6.24 -5.18 -8.40
N TYR A 55 -7.21 -6.09 -8.46
CA TYR A 55 -8.63 -5.72 -8.46
C TYR A 55 -8.99 -4.96 -7.18
N ASP A 56 -8.57 -5.45 -6.02
CA ASP A 56 -8.85 -4.82 -4.73
C ASP A 56 -8.02 -3.54 -4.54
N LEU A 57 -6.73 -3.55 -4.87
CA LEU A 57 -5.85 -2.38 -4.77
C LEU A 57 -6.27 -1.23 -5.69
N LEU A 58 -6.79 -1.52 -6.88
CA LEU A 58 -7.18 -0.51 -7.89
C LEU A 58 -8.70 -0.25 -7.93
N ALA A 59 -9.45 -0.77 -6.95
CA ALA A 59 -10.87 -0.46 -6.81
C ALA A 59 -11.11 1.03 -6.51
N GLU A 60 -12.23 1.58 -6.97
CA GLU A 60 -12.58 3.01 -6.80
C GLU A 60 -12.69 3.47 -5.34
N ASN A 61 -12.87 2.53 -4.41
CA ASN A 61 -12.92 2.75 -2.97
C ASN A 61 -11.63 2.34 -2.24
N SER A 62 -10.59 1.89 -2.95
CA SER A 62 -9.29 1.56 -2.36
C SER A 62 -8.55 2.81 -1.92
N ALA A 63 -7.92 2.75 -0.74
CA ALA A 63 -7.07 3.83 -0.23
C ALA A 63 -5.86 4.11 -1.15
N LEU A 64 -5.37 3.08 -1.87
CA LEU A 64 -4.30 3.23 -2.86
C LEU A 64 -4.77 4.09 -4.06
N LYS A 65 -5.98 3.84 -4.56
CA LYS A 65 -6.49 4.59 -5.72
C LYS A 65 -7.00 5.97 -5.34
N LYS A 66 -7.61 6.09 -4.16
CA LYS A 66 -8.24 7.32 -3.69
C LYS A 66 -7.88 7.61 -2.23
N PRO A 67 -6.65 8.10 -1.98
CA PRO A 67 -6.23 8.49 -0.64
C PRO A 67 -7.18 9.53 -0.03
N VAL A 68 -7.45 9.41 1.28
CA VAL A 68 -8.20 10.42 2.02
C VAL A 68 -7.42 11.73 2.06
N ILE A 69 -8.09 12.84 1.75
CA ILE A 69 -7.52 14.18 1.85
C ILE A 69 -7.95 14.80 3.19
N ASP A 70 -7.00 14.92 4.13
CA ASP A 70 -7.22 15.55 5.43
C ASP A 70 -5.97 16.32 5.86
N LYS A 71 -5.98 17.64 5.59
CA LYS A 71 -4.86 18.55 5.87
C LYS A 71 -4.56 18.72 7.35
N GLU A 72 -5.53 18.48 8.23
CA GLU A 72 -5.33 18.66 9.67
C GLU A 72 -4.58 17.46 10.24
N ILE A 73 -5.08 16.25 9.97
CA ILE A 73 -4.45 15.02 10.42
C ILE A 73 -3.06 14.86 9.78
N TYR A 74 -2.93 15.14 8.48
CA TYR A 74 -1.67 15.03 7.73
C TYR A 74 -0.47 15.76 8.38
N ARG A 75 -0.73 16.87 9.06
CA ARG A 75 0.30 17.71 9.70
C ARG A 75 0.82 17.16 11.02
N SER A 76 0.22 16.10 11.55
CA SER A 76 0.73 15.41 12.72
C SER A 76 2.11 14.82 12.42
N ASP A 77 2.90 14.62 13.47
CA ASP A 77 4.14 13.83 13.34
C ASP A 77 3.82 12.38 12.95
N SER A 78 4.79 11.71 12.33
CA SER A 78 4.61 10.41 11.68
C SER A 78 4.09 9.32 12.63
N GLU A 79 4.59 9.25 13.85
CA GLU A 79 4.17 8.23 14.82
C GLU A 79 2.73 8.48 15.32
N THR A 80 2.38 9.75 15.60
CA THR A 80 1.01 10.13 15.96
C THR A 80 0.04 9.88 14.80
N LEU A 81 0.46 10.21 13.57
CA LEU A 81 -0.32 10.01 12.35
C LEU A 81 -0.60 8.51 12.13
N PHE A 82 0.46 7.70 12.16
CA PHE A 82 0.38 6.24 12.03
C PHE A 82 -0.52 5.63 13.11
N THR A 83 -0.31 6.00 14.38
CA THR A 83 -1.11 5.49 15.51
C THR A 83 -2.59 5.85 15.34
N THR A 84 -2.88 7.07 14.91
CA THR A 84 -4.26 7.51 14.67
C THR A 84 -4.94 6.67 13.60
N MET A 85 -4.25 6.32 12.51
CA MET A 85 -4.80 5.47 11.45
C MET A 85 -4.95 4.02 11.90
N ALA A 86 -3.91 3.47 12.55
CA ALA A 86 -3.94 2.12 13.11
C ALA A 86 -5.13 1.92 14.06
N GLU A 87 -5.37 2.87 14.96
CA GLU A 87 -6.50 2.82 15.90
C GLU A 87 -7.87 2.92 15.21
N ARG A 88 -7.97 3.67 14.11
CA ARG A 88 -9.20 3.77 13.31
C ARG A 88 -9.47 2.51 12.49
N THR A 89 -8.43 1.89 11.95
CA THR A 89 -8.53 0.70 11.09
C THR A 89 -8.72 -0.58 11.91
N HIS A 90 -8.03 -0.74 13.04
CA HIS A 90 -8.07 -1.97 13.84
C HIS A 90 -8.92 -1.87 15.10
N GLY A 91 -9.44 -0.68 15.39
CA GLY A 91 -10.25 -0.39 16.57
C GLY A 91 -9.48 -0.54 17.89
N LYS A 92 -10.10 -0.07 18.97
CA LYS A 92 -9.69 -0.43 20.35
C LYS A 92 -10.67 -1.44 20.99
N ASP A 93 -11.88 -1.53 20.44
CA ASP A 93 -13.02 -2.27 20.99
C ASP A 93 -13.73 -3.06 19.89
N TYR A 94 -14.36 -4.18 20.27
CA TYR A 94 -14.99 -5.14 19.36
C TYR A 94 -16.19 -4.59 18.56
N ASP A 95 -16.78 -3.47 19.01
CA ASP A 95 -17.95 -2.81 18.39
C ASP A 95 -17.57 -1.57 17.55
N ALA A 96 -16.28 -1.28 17.40
CA ALA A 96 -15.82 -0.15 16.58
C ALA A 96 -16.08 -0.43 15.08
N LEU A 97 -16.66 0.56 14.38
CA LEU A 97 -16.67 0.57 12.93
C LEU A 97 -15.23 0.79 12.45
N TYR A 98 -14.63 -0.25 11.89
CA TYR A 98 -13.29 -0.19 11.30
C TYR A 98 -13.29 0.75 10.09
N ASP A 99 -12.47 1.79 10.15
CA ASP A 99 -12.26 2.71 9.04
C ASP A 99 -11.04 2.25 8.22
N LEU A 100 -11.33 1.58 7.11
CA LEU A 100 -10.32 1.10 6.17
C LEU A 100 -9.92 2.15 5.14
N SER A 101 -10.44 3.38 5.21
CA SER A 101 -10.22 4.43 4.19
C SER A 101 -8.75 4.87 4.07
N PHE A 102 -7.95 4.58 5.10
CA PHE A 102 -6.52 4.87 5.13
C PHE A 102 -5.64 3.64 4.86
N PHE A 103 -6.22 2.44 4.80
CA PHE A 103 -5.48 1.18 4.77
C PHE A 103 -5.30 0.70 3.33
N ILE A 104 -4.05 0.42 2.93
CA ILE A 104 -3.78 -0.20 1.64
C ILE A 104 -4.03 -1.71 1.77
N PRO A 105 -5.03 -2.28 1.06
CA PRO A 105 -5.46 -3.65 1.27
C PRO A 105 -4.56 -4.62 0.51
N PHE A 106 -3.26 -4.66 0.83
CA PHE A 106 -2.32 -5.60 0.23
C PHE A 106 -2.19 -6.85 1.13
N GLN A 107 -2.79 -7.96 0.70
CA GLN A 107 -2.88 -9.15 1.54
C GLN A 107 -1.51 -9.73 1.91
N GLU A 108 -0.59 -9.89 0.95
CA GLU A 108 0.72 -10.53 1.23
C GLU A 108 1.59 -9.72 2.21
N ILE A 109 1.44 -8.39 2.22
CA ILE A 109 2.04 -7.49 3.21
C ILE A 109 1.41 -7.74 4.59
N THR A 110 0.07 -7.78 4.63
CA THR A 110 -0.71 -7.96 5.86
C THR A 110 -0.44 -9.30 6.53
N ASP A 111 -0.36 -10.38 5.75
CA ASP A 111 -0.09 -11.72 6.23
C ASP A 111 1.34 -11.88 6.77
N GLU A 112 2.25 -10.96 6.47
CA GLU A 112 3.60 -10.91 7.07
C GLU A 112 3.64 -10.04 8.35
N GLY A 113 2.48 -9.51 8.74
CA GLY A 113 2.30 -8.65 9.90
C GLY A 113 2.61 -7.18 9.63
N TRP A 114 2.87 -6.80 8.38
CA TRP A 114 3.07 -5.40 7.98
C TRP A 114 1.74 -4.74 7.65
N ASN A 115 1.61 -3.45 7.94
CA ASN A 115 0.44 -2.65 7.61
C ASN A 115 0.93 -1.37 6.95
N ILE A 116 0.25 -0.96 5.89
CA ILE A 116 0.56 0.26 5.16
C ILE A 116 -0.65 1.17 5.21
N PHE A 117 -0.42 2.41 5.63
CA PHE A 117 -1.43 3.46 5.66
C PHE A 117 -1.07 4.60 4.72
N ILE A 118 -2.08 5.31 4.23
CA ILE A 118 -1.94 6.39 3.25
C ILE A 118 -2.88 7.56 3.54
N ILE A 119 -2.39 8.78 3.36
CA ILE A 119 -3.14 10.04 3.49
C ILE A 119 -2.58 11.11 2.56
N SER A 120 -3.40 12.10 2.20
CA SER A 120 -3.00 13.23 1.39
C SER A 120 -3.37 14.57 2.03
N ASP A 121 -2.58 15.61 1.74
CA ASP A 121 -2.98 17.00 1.96
C ASP A 121 -3.56 17.65 0.68
N GLY A 122 -3.64 16.89 -0.42
CA GLY A 122 -4.07 17.33 -1.74
C GLY A 122 -2.92 17.63 -2.71
N ASP A 123 -1.76 18.07 -2.21
CA ASP A 123 -0.57 18.37 -3.02
C ASP A 123 0.47 17.24 -2.91
N ASN A 124 0.55 16.60 -1.74
CA ASN A 124 1.43 15.51 -1.39
C ASN A 124 0.66 14.34 -0.77
N ILE A 125 1.31 13.19 -0.74
CA ILE A 125 0.82 11.94 -0.18
C ILE A 125 1.88 11.42 0.79
N LYS A 126 1.44 11.06 1.99
CA LYS A 126 2.21 10.30 2.96
C LYS A 126 1.80 8.84 2.92
N ILE A 127 2.78 7.97 2.84
CA ILE A 127 2.62 6.52 2.99
C ILE A 127 3.45 6.12 4.20
N MET A 128 2.84 5.38 5.13
CA MET A 128 3.50 4.93 6.35
C MET A 128 3.40 3.43 6.45
N SER A 129 4.47 2.82 6.96
CA SER A 129 4.50 1.40 7.27
C SER A 129 4.63 1.18 8.77
N GLY A 130 4.11 0.04 9.21
CA GLY A 130 4.40 -0.47 10.53
C GLY A 130 4.13 -1.96 10.63
N ARG A 131 4.61 -2.57 11.71
CA ARG A 131 4.59 -4.02 11.88
C ARG A 131 4.02 -4.42 13.22
N TRP A 132 3.21 -5.48 13.22
CA TRP A 132 2.80 -6.17 14.43
C TRP A 132 3.99 -6.83 15.12
N GLN A 133 4.24 -6.43 16.37
CA GLN A 133 5.21 -7.02 17.28
C GLN A 133 4.60 -7.05 18.68
N ASP A 134 4.58 -8.22 19.33
CA ASP A 134 4.04 -8.40 20.69
C ASP A 134 2.65 -7.77 20.89
N GLU A 135 1.69 -8.10 20.01
CA GLU A 135 0.30 -7.61 20.03
C GLU A 135 0.17 -6.07 19.88
N LYS A 136 1.20 -5.41 19.38
CA LYS A 136 1.20 -3.97 19.10
C LYS A 136 1.63 -3.70 17.67
N LEU A 137 0.89 -2.83 17.00
CA LEU A 137 1.28 -2.32 15.70
C LEU A 137 2.23 -1.14 15.90
N LEU A 138 3.50 -1.32 15.57
CA LEU A 138 4.55 -0.33 15.77
C LEU A 138 4.87 0.39 14.47
N TYR A 139 4.96 1.73 14.52
CA TYR A 139 5.45 2.54 13.41
C TYR A 139 6.86 2.09 13.01
N HIS A 140 7.12 2.06 11.70
CA HIS A 140 8.42 1.69 11.14
C HIS A 140 9.01 2.82 10.30
N ASP A 141 8.28 3.30 9.29
CA ASP A 141 8.81 4.28 8.34
C ASP A 141 7.70 5.08 7.64
N GLU A 142 8.07 6.23 7.07
CA GLU A 142 7.20 7.14 6.31
C GLU A 142 7.93 7.64 5.06
N ILE A 143 7.19 7.75 3.96
CA ILE A 143 7.60 8.57 2.81
C ILE A 143 6.56 9.63 2.51
N GLU A 144 7.04 10.80 2.08
CA GLU A 144 6.22 11.86 1.49
C GLU A 144 6.58 12.04 0.02
N ILE A 145 5.56 12.04 -0.85
CA ILE A 145 5.71 12.14 -2.30
C ILE A 145 4.65 13.06 -2.88
N SER A 146 5.00 13.86 -3.89
CA SER A 146 4.02 14.71 -4.58
C SER A 146 2.87 13.86 -5.14
N ALA A 147 1.64 14.36 -5.01
CA ALA A 147 0.44 13.67 -5.50
C ALA A 147 0.56 13.34 -6.99
N LYS A 148 1.18 14.23 -7.79
CA LYS A 148 1.45 13.97 -9.21
C LYS A 148 2.30 12.69 -9.41
N LYS A 149 3.47 12.59 -8.76
CA LYS A 149 4.38 11.44 -8.91
C LYS A 149 3.70 10.14 -8.47
N TYR A 150 2.92 10.21 -7.38
CA TYR A 150 2.13 9.09 -6.89
C TYR A 150 1.10 8.62 -7.92
N PHE A 151 0.23 9.51 -8.40
CA PHE A 151 -0.83 9.14 -9.34
C PHE A 151 -0.30 8.74 -10.72
N ASP A 152 0.84 9.26 -11.16
CA ASP A 152 1.53 8.76 -12.35
C ASP A 152 1.92 7.28 -12.17
N THR A 153 2.43 6.90 -10.99
CA THR A 153 2.78 5.50 -10.64
C THR A 153 1.54 4.60 -10.60
N ILE A 154 0.45 5.06 -9.97
CA ILE A 154 -0.81 4.29 -9.93
C ILE A 154 -1.40 4.10 -11.33
N ALA A 155 -1.34 5.11 -12.19
CA ALA A 155 -1.82 4.99 -13.58
C ALA A 155 -1.00 4.00 -14.41
N GLU A 156 0.30 3.85 -14.13
CA GLU A 156 1.11 2.79 -14.75
C GLU A 156 0.77 1.40 -14.23
N LEU A 157 0.46 1.27 -12.93
CA LEU A 157 -0.04 0.03 -12.34
C LEU A 157 -1.39 -0.38 -12.93
N GLU A 158 -2.30 0.57 -13.15
CA GLU A 158 -3.58 0.34 -13.83
C GLU A 158 -3.37 -0.16 -15.26
N LYS A 159 -2.46 0.46 -16.04
CA LYS A 159 -2.13 -0.03 -17.39
C LYS A 159 -1.57 -1.44 -17.40
N PHE A 160 -0.78 -1.80 -16.39
CA PHE A 160 -0.28 -3.16 -16.22
C PHE A 160 -1.43 -4.13 -15.97
N TYR A 161 -2.37 -3.78 -15.08
CA TYR A 161 -3.54 -4.59 -14.77
C TYR A 161 -4.48 -4.76 -15.99
N ASP A 162 -4.73 -3.70 -16.74
CA ASP A 162 -5.57 -3.72 -17.95
C ASP A 162 -4.99 -4.60 -19.07
N ALA A 163 -3.70 -4.92 -19.00
CA ALA A 163 -3.00 -5.77 -19.97
C ALA A 163 -3.00 -7.27 -19.60
N PHE A 164 -3.77 -7.69 -18.58
CA PHE A 164 -3.81 -9.06 -18.08
C PHE A 164 -4.30 -10.10 -19.09
#